data_AF-A0A420MJ14-F1
#
_entry.id   AF-A0A420MJ14-F1
#
_cell.length_a   1.000
_cell.length_b   1.000
_cell.length_c   1.000
_cell.angle_alpha   90.00
_cell.angle_beta   90.00
_cell.angle_gamma   90.00
#
_symmetry.space_group_name_H-M   'P 1'
#
loop_
_entity.id
_entity.type
_entity.pdbx_description
1 polymer ?
#
loop_
_entity_poly.entity_id
_entity_poly.type
_entity_poly.pdbx_seq_one_letter_code
_entity_poly.pdbx_strand_id
1 'polypeptide(L)'
;MVWAFARDSDNVVWKYFAHIDVEKGIPVRAMLVSAAFCALYGLLYFASSTAFNSIVTSATIYLNLTYVIPQTILLFRGRSLLPTRVLSLGPLGWFCNAFSLFAVSAVSILLCFPPIIPVEVSSMNYTSVVIFGLAAIVMILWFTTGKSFRGPDVDVEAIEALAAAGLVGRGRKFSGVEWRAPKED
;
A
#
# COMPACT_ATOMS: atom_id res chain seq x y z
N MET A 1 -9.09 3.87 -1.42
CA MET A 1 -8.10 3.77 -0.32
C MET A 1 -8.37 4.76 0.79
N VAL A 2 -8.61 6.05 0.49
CA VAL A 2 -8.90 7.08 1.51
C VAL A 2 -10.02 6.66 2.48
N TRP A 3 -11.14 6.15 1.97
CA TRP A 3 -12.24 5.68 2.83
C TRP A 3 -11.85 4.50 3.73
N ALA A 4 -11.17 3.48 3.21
CA ALA A 4 -10.77 2.32 4.01
C ALA A 4 -9.80 2.74 5.13
N PHE A 5 -8.83 3.60 4.80
CA PHE A 5 -7.93 4.19 5.80
C PHE A 5 -8.69 5.00 6.86
N ALA A 6 -9.68 5.78 6.44
CA ALA A 6 -10.52 6.60 7.32
C ALA A 6 -11.42 5.75 8.24
N ARG A 7 -11.95 4.63 7.74
CA ARG A 7 -12.76 3.68 8.50
C ARG A 7 -11.95 3.02 9.62
N ASP A 8 -10.71 2.67 9.31
CA ASP A 8 -9.78 1.97 10.20
C ASP A 8 -9.02 2.96 11.13
N SER A 9 -9.38 4.25 11.13
CA SER A 9 -8.77 5.28 11.98
C SER A 9 -9.71 5.74 13.10
N ASP A 10 -9.18 5.78 14.32
CA ASP A 10 -9.89 6.26 15.51
C ASP A 10 -10.01 7.80 15.59
N ASN A 11 -9.28 8.52 14.74
CA ASN A 11 -9.22 9.98 14.76
C ASN A 11 -10.52 10.61 14.23
N VAL A 12 -11.03 11.62 14.93
CA VAL A 12 -12.25 12.37 14.58
C VAL A 12 -12.19 12.98 13.17
N VAL A 13 -11.02 13.49 12.76
CA VAL A 13 -10.84 14.09 11.42
C VAL A 13 -10.99 13.04 10.33
N TRP A 14 -10.41 11.85 10.54
CA TRP A 14 -10.48 10.76 9.58
C TRP A 14 -11.90 10.13 9.56
N LYS A 15 -12.58 10.04 10.70
CA LYS A 15 -13.97 9.57 10.79
C LYS A 15 -14.95 10.39 9.95
N TYR A 16 -14.70 11.69 9.76
CA TYR A 16 -15.51 12.51 8.85
C TYR A 16 -15.51 11.99 7.41
N PHE A 17 -14.36 11.47 6.93
CA PHE A 17 -14.19 10.89 5.60
C PHE A 17 -14.62 9.42 5.51
N ALA A 18 -14.79 8.74 6.66
CA ALA A 18 -15.31 7.38 6.73
C ALA A 18 -16.83 7.30 6.52
N HIS A 19 -17.54 8.44 6.55
CA HIS A 19 -18.99 8.49 6.42
C HIS A 19 -19.48 8.00 5.06
N ILE A 20 -20.38 7.02 5.09
CA ILE A 20 -21.09 6.48 3.92
C ILE A 20 -22.49 7.11 3.87
N ASP A 21 -22.88 7.58 2.70
CA ASP A 21 -24.24 8.05 2.43
C ASP A 21 -25.21 6.86 2.37
N VAL A 22 -26.30 6.92 3.15
CA VAL A 22 -27.26 5.80 3.32
C VAL A 22 -28.06 5.53 2.05
N GLU A 23 -28.37 6.55 1.25
CA GLU A 23 -29.14 6.36 0.01
C GLU A 23 -28.27 5.77 -1.10
N LYS A 24 -27.00 6.15 -1.17
CA LYS A 24 -26.10 5.81 -2.29
C LYS A 24 -25.15 4.65 -1.97
N GLY A 25 -24.97 4.29 -0.70
CA GLY A 25 -24.06 3.22 -0.27
C GLY A 25 -22.58 3.49 -0.58
N ILE A 26 -22.21 4.74 -0.88
CA ILE A 26 -20.85 5.12 -1.29
C ILE A 26 -20.26 6.22 -0.38
N PRO A 27 -18.93 6.24 -0.17
CA PRO A 27 -18.27 7.27 0.63
C PRO A 27 -18.00 8.52 -0.21
N VAL A 28 -19.04 9.32 -0.44
CA VAL A 28 -18.98 10.53 -1.31
C VAL A 28 -17.89 11.50 -0.88
N ARG A 29 -17.71 11.72 0.44
CA ARG A 29 -16.72 12.66 0.97
C ARG A 29 -15.28 12.24 0.64
N ALA A 30 -14.95 10.97 0.84
CA ALA A 30 -13.63 10.45 0.49
C ALA A 30 -13.38 10.47 -1.02
N MET A 31 -14.42 10.22 -1.83
CA MET A 31 -14.35 10.30 -3.29
C MET A 31 -14.09 11.74 -3.76
N LEU A 32 -14.79 12.73 -3.21
CA LEU A 32 -14.60 14.15 -3.55
C LEU A 32 -13.19 14.63 -3.21
N VAL A 33 -12.63 14.25 -2.05
CA VAL A 33 -11.25 14.59 -1.70
C VAL A 33 -10.26 13.95 -2.67
N SER A 34 -10.47 12.67 -3.01
CA SER A 34 -9.59 11.98 -3.97
C SER A 34 -9.67 12.62 -5.35
N ALA A 35 -10.87 13.00 -5.81
CA ALA A 35 -11.10 13.68 -7.08
C ALA A 35 -10.47 15.08 -7.09
N ALA A 36 -10.62 15.85 -6.01
CA ALA A 36 -9.99 17.16 -5.86
C ALA A 36 -8.47 17.05 -5.91
N PHE A 37 -7.88 16.07 -5.22
CA PHE A 37 -6.44 15.82 -5.27
C PHE A 37 -5.96 15.46 -6.68
N CYS A 38 -6.68 14.59 -7.39
CA CYS A 38 -6.38 14.26 -8.79
C CYS A 38 -6.49 15.49 -9.71
N ALA A 39 -7.50 16.36 -9.50
CA ALA A 39 -7.66 17.58 -10.27
C ALA A 39 -6.50 18.56 -10.03
N LEU A 40 -6.14 18.79 -8.75
CA LEU A 40 -4.98 19.62 -8.38
C LEU A 40 -3.68 19.07 -8.94
N TYR A 41 -3.50 17.75 -8.90
CA TYR A 41 -2.36 17.09 -9.51
C TYR A 41 -2.32 17.28 -11.03
N GLY A 42 -3.47 17.21 -11.71
CA GLY A 42 -3.57 17.50 -13.14
C GLY A 42 -3.20 18.94 -13.50
N LEU A 43 -3.57 19.92 -12.65
CA LEU A 43 -3.19 21.32 -12.85
C LEU A 43 -1.67 21.53 -12.86
N LEU A 44 -0.91 20.68 -12.15
CA LEU A 44 0.55 20.75 -12.13
C LEU A 44 1.18 20.58 -13.52
N TYR A 45 0.51 19.84 -14.42
CA TYR A 45 0.99 19.66 -15.79
C TYR A 45 1.09 20.98 -16.56
N PHE A 46 0.16 21.92 -16.33
CA PHE A 46 0.22 23.26 -16.94
C PHE A 46 1.38 24.09 -16.39
N ALA A 47 1.82 23.84 -15.16
CA ALA A 47 2.95 24.53 -14.57
C ALA A 47 4.28 23.98 -15.07
N SER A 48 4.46 22.65 -15.08
CA SER A 48 5.67 22.00 -15.57
C SER A 48 5.45 20.55 -15.93
N SER A 49 5.73 20.20 -17.19
CA SER A 49 5.76 18.82 -17.66
C SER A 49 6.88 18.00 -17.00
N THR A 50 8.05 18.59 -16.74
CA THR A 50 9.17 17.93 -16.05
C THR A 50 8.81 17.54 -14.62
N ALA A 51 8.17 18.45 -13.87
CA ALA A 51 7.74 18.17 -12.50
C ALA A 51 6.64 17.09 -12.48
N PHE A 52 5.66 17.20 -13.38
CA PHE A 52 4.60 16.21 -13.52
C PHE A 52 5.16 14.81 -13.82
N ASN A 53 6.04 14.70 -14.82
CA ASN A 53 6.66 13.43 -15.20
C ASN A 53 7.46 12.80 -14.06
N SER A 54 8.18 13.62 -13.29
CA SER A 54 8.94 13.15 -12.13
C SER A 54 8.03 12.57 -11.04
N ILE A 55 6.86 13.17 -10.81
CA ILE A 55 5.89 12.64 -9.84
C ILE A 55 5.22 11.36 -10.35
N VAL A 56 4.85 11.29 -11.64
CA VAL A 56 4.30 10.05 -12.22
C VAL A 56 5.28 8.89 -12.05
N THR A 57 6.55 9.08 -12.42
CA THR A 57 7.58 8.05 -12.26
C THR A 57 7.78 7.67 -10.79
N SER A 58 7.78 8.66 -9.89
CA SER A 58 7.86 8.42 -8.44
C SER A 58 6.68 7.58 -7.94
N ALA A 59 5.45 7.87 -8.40
CA ALA A 59 4.26 7.11 -8.04
C ALA A 59 4.34 5.65 -8.52
N THR A 60 4.86 5.43 -9.73
CA THR A 60 5.14 4.07 -10.24
C THR A 60 6.15 3.33 -9.36
N ILE A 61 7.22 4.00 -8.90
CA ILE A 61 8.20 3.41 -7.99
C ILE A 61 7.54 3.04 -6.65
N TYR A 62 6.76 3.93 -6.05
CA TYR A 62 6.04 3.63 -4.81
C TYR A 62 5.04 2.49 -4.92
N LEU A 63 4.35 2.39 -6.06
CA LEU A 63 3.45 1.29 -6.34
C LEU A 63 4.21 -0.04 -6.35
N ASN A 64 5.34 -0.10 -7.06
CA ASN A 64 6.19 -1.28 -7.09
C ASN A 64 6.77 -1.62 -5.70
N LEU A 65 7.23 -0.62 -4.94
CA LEU A 65 7.72 -0.81 -3.58
C LEU A 65 6.64 -1.41 -2.67
N THR A 66 5.41 -0.89 -2.74
CA THR A 66 4.27 -1.39 -1.95
C THR A 66 3.99 -2.87 -2.21
N TYR A 67 4.14 -3.32 -3.47
CA TYR A 67 3.97 -4.74 -3.81
C TYR A 67 5.14 -5.62 -3.38
N VAL A 68 6.36 -5.08 -3.34
CA VAL A 68 7.55 -5.84 -2.97
C VAL A 68 7.71 -5.99 -1.46
N ILE A 69 7.31 -4.99 -0.66
CA ILE A 69 7.39 -5.05 0.81
C ILE A 69 6.83 -6.37 1.40
N PRO A 70 5.57 -6.78 1.14
CA PRO A 70 5.05 -8.04 1.67
C PRO A 70 5.76 -9.28 1.10
N GLN A 71 6.23 -9.23 -0.16
CA GLN A 71 7.01 -10.31 -0.76
C GLN A 71 8.35 -10.51 -0.04
N THR A 72 9.01 -9.40 0.31
CA THR A 72 10.25 -9.37 1.09
C THR A 72 10.04 -9.85 2.51
N ILE A 73 8.96 -9.43 3.19
CA ILE A 73 8.61 -9.94 4.52
C ILE A 73 8.45 -11.47 4.47
N LEU A 74 7.76 -12.01 3.47
CA LEU A 74 7.61 -13.45 3.29
C LEU A 74 8.91 -14.16 2.96
N LEU A 75 9.85 -13.49 2.29
CA LEU A 75 11.18 -14.02 2.01
C LEU A 75 12.01 -14.16 3.29
N PHE A 76 11.95 -13.18 4.20
CA PHE A 76 12.71 -13.25 5.45
C PHE A 76 12.03 -14.10 6.53
N ARG A 77 10.69 -13.99 6.66
CA ARG A 77 9.93 -14.62 7.74
C ARG A 77 9.47 -16.04 7.41
N GLY A 78 9.50 -16.43 6.14
CA GLY A 78 9.09 -17.74 5.67
C GLY A 78 7.68 -17.77 5.07
N ARG A 79 7.54 -18.43 3.92
CA ARG A 79 6.24 -18.67 3.25
C ARG A 79 5.31 -19.62 4.02
N SER A 80 5.78 -20.23 5.11
CA SER A 80 5.00 -21.12 6.00
C SER A 80 4.00 -20.36 6.90
N LEU A 81 4.12 -19.04 7.00
CA LEU A 81 3.20 -18.18 7.75
C LEU A 81 1.89 -17.90 7.02
N LEU A 82 1.80 -18.22 5.73
CA LEU A 82 0.60 -17.98 4.94
C LEU A 82 -0.44 -19.08 5.19
N PRO A 83 -1.73 -18.73 5.27
CA PRO A 83 -2.81 -19.71 5.34
C PRO A 83 -2.86 -20.57 4.08
N THR A 84 -3.62 -21.66 4.12
CA THR A 84 -3.80 -22.53 2.96
C THR A 84 -4.38 -21.76 1.78
N ARG A 85 -3.78 -21.99 0.61
CA ARG A 85 -4.07 -21.25 -0.61
C ARG A 85 -4.29 -22.22 -1.76
N VAL A 86 -5.23 -21.86 -2.62
CA VAL A 86 -5.55 -22.62 -3.85
C VAL A 86 -4.35 -22.71 -4.79
N LEU A 87 -3.46 -21.71 -4.76
CA LEU A 87 -2.28 -21.63 -5.62
C LEU A 87 -1.00 -21.61 -4.78
N SER A 88 -0.39 -22.77 -4.56
CA SER A 88 0.91 -22.88 -3.90
C SER A 88 2.01 -23.23 -4.89
N LEU A 89 2.82 -22.24 -5.28
CA LEU A 89 3.96 -22.40 -6.19
C LEU A 89 5.15 -23.17 -5.57
N GLY A 90 5.01 -23.71 -4.35
CA GLY A 90 6.07 -24.43 -3.65
C GLY A 90 7.42 -23.69 -3.67
N PRO A 91 8.53 -24.35 -4.09
CA PRO A 91 9.86 -23.75 -4.12
C PRO A 91 10.01 -22.62 -5.15
N LEU A 92 9.25 -22.65 -6.25
CA LEU A 92 9.26 -21.58 -7.26
C LEU A 92 8.78 -20.25 -6.67
N GLY A 93 7.92 -20.30 -5.65
CA GLY A 93 7.48 -19.12 -4.93
C GLY A 93 8.60 -18.38 -4.19
N TRP A 94 9.66 -19.07 -3.77
CA TRP A 94 10.83 -18.43 -3.16
C TRP A 94 11.65 -17.68 -4.21
N PHE A 95 11.88 -18.32 -5.35
CA PHE A 95 12.55 -17.68 -6.49
C PHE A 95 11.79 -16.44 -6.97
N CYS A 96 10.47 -16.53 -7.16
CA CYS A 96 9.66 -15.39 -7.61
C CYS A 96 9.74 -14.20 -6.63
N ASN A 97 9.70 -14.45 -5.32
CA ASN A 97 9.79 -13.38 -4.32
C ASN A 97 11.18 -12.71 -4.34
N ALA A 98 12.26 -13.51 -4.44
CA ALA A 98 13.62 -12.97 -4.50
C ALA A 98 13.87 -12.21 -5.81
N PHE A 99 13.44 -12.77 -6.94
CA PHE A 99 13.55 -12.13 -8.24
C PHE A 99 12.78 -10.82 -8.30
N SER A 100 11.55 -10.77 -7.77
CA SER A 100 10.74 -9.55 -7.76
C SER A 100 11.40 -8.43 -6.96
N LEU A 101 11.97 -8.76 -5.79
CA LEU A 101 12.74 -7.80 -4.97
C LEU A 101 13.95 -7.24 -5.73
N PHE A 102 14.71 -8.11 -6.39
CA PHE A 102 15.86 -7.68 -7.18
C PHE A 102 15.44 -6.84 -8.40
N ALA A 103 14.46 -7.30 -9.18
CA ALA A 103 14.01 -6.62 -10.39
C ALA A 103 13.42 -5.24 -10.08
N VAL A 104 12.56 -5.13 -9.07
CA VAL A 104 11.96 -3.85 -8.68
C VAL A 104 12.99 -2.88 -8.12
N SER A 105 13.95 -3.37 -7.31
CA SER A 105 15.02 -2.48 -6.80
C SER A 105 15.91 -1.98 -7.95
N ALA A 106 16.31 -2.84 -8.88
CA ALA A 106 17.06 -2.46 -10.06
C ALA A 106 16.31 -1.44 -10.93
N VAL A 107 15.04 -1.71 -11.26
CA VAL A 107 14.22 -0.80 -12.08
C VAL A 107 14.02 0.55 -11.36
N SER A 108 13.80 0.54 -10.04
CA SER A 108 13.63 1.78 -9.27
C SER A 108 14.88 2.67 -9.31
N ILE A 109 16.07 2.08 -9.24
CA ILE A 109 17.35 2.80 -9.36
C ILE A 109 17.52 3.35 -10.78
N LEU A 110 17.25 2.53 -11.80
CA LEU A 110 17.38 2.95 -13.21
C LEU A 110 16.41 4.09 -13.56
N LEU A 111 15.20 4.07 -13.00
CA LEU A 111 14.21 5.13 -13.19
C LEU A 111 14.61 6.47 -12.54
N CYS A 112 15.57 6.45 -11.61
CA CYS A 112 16.12 7.68 -11.04
C CYS A 112 17.20 8.32 -11.93
N PHE A 113 17.71 7.60 -12.95
CA PHE A 113 18.71 8.14 -13.87
C PHE A 113 18.09 9.06 -14.93
N PRO A 114 18.84 10.08 -15.40
CA PRO A 114 18.39 10.95 -16.47
C PRO A 114 18.34 10.16 -17.81
N PRO A 115 17.28 10.34 -18.61
CA PRO A 115 17.13 9.61 -19.88
C PRO A 115 18.00 10.18 -21.01
N ILE A 116 18.46 11.43 -20.89
CA ILE A 116 19.20 12.16 -21.93
C ILE A 116 20.39 12.88 -21.27
N ILE A 117 21.52 12.91 -21.98
CA ILE A 117 22.75 13.62 -21.61
C ILE A 117 23.07 14.59 -22.77
N PRO A 118 23.52 15.85 -22.51
CA PRO A 118 23.79 16.47 -21.21
C PRO A 118 22.52 16.88 -20.44
N VAL A 119 22.60 16.93 -19.11
CA VAL A 119 21.47 17.29 -18.24
C VAL A 119 21.38 18.82 -18.09
N GLU A 120 20.19 19.36 -18.31
CA GLU A 120 19.87 20.76 -18.00
C GLU A 120 18.89 20.81 -16.82
N VAL A 121 18.85 21.93 -16.09
CA VAL A 121 17.92 22.11 -14.95
C VAL A 121 16.45 22.00 -15.39
N SER A 122 16.14 22.43 -16.61
CA SER A 122 14.78 22.34 -17.18
C SER A 122 14.34 20.91 -17.51
N SER A 123 15.29 20.00 -17.73
CA SER A 123 15.06 18.64 -18.27
C SER A 123 15.58 17.51 -17.38
N MET A 124 16.17 17.83 -16.24
CA MET A 124 16.69 16.85 -15.29
C MET A 124 15.55 15.97 -14.74
N ASN A 125 15.86 14.68 -14.53
CA ASN A 125 14.96 13.76 -13.84
C ASN A 125 14.98 14.05 -12.33
N TYR A 126 13.89 14.63 -11.80
CA TYR A 126 13.74 14.97 -10.39
C TYR A 126 13.11 13.86 -9.54
N THR A 127 12.93 12.66 -10.10
CA THR A 127 12.27 11.52 -9.45
C THR A 127 12.87 11.22 -8.08
N SER A 128 14.20 11.20 -7.93
CA SER A 128 14.84 10.91 -6.64
C SER A 128 14.47 11.92 -5.55
N VAL A 129 14.49 13.21 -5.86
CA VAL A 129 14.13 14.30 -4.93
C VAL A 129 12.66 14.19 -4.53
N VAL A 130 11.79 13.93 -5.52
CA VAL A 130 10.34 13.75 -5.30
C VAL A 130 10.06 12.55 -4.40
N ILE A 131 10.77 11.44 -4.59
CA ILE A 131 10.69 10.27 -3.70
C ILE A 131 11.09 10.66 -2.27
N PHE A 132 12.22 11.34 -2.05
CA PHE A 132 12.58 11.71 -0.68
C PHE A 132 11.54 12.64 -0.03
N GLY A 133 11.02 13.61 -0.78
CA GLY A 133 9.98 14.52 -0.30
C GLY A 133 8.68 13.80 0.07
N LEU A 134 8.17 12.93 -0.80
CA LEU A 134 6.96 12.14 -0.55
C LEU A 134 7.15 11.17 0.61
N ALA A 135 8.32 10.52 0.70
CA ALA A 135 8.63 9.62 1.82
C ALA A 135 8.62 10.37 3.15
N ALA A 136 9.18 11.58 3.20
CA ALA A 136 9.14 12.41 4.40
C ALA A 136 7.70 12.75 4.82
N ILE A 137 6.83 13.11 3.86
CA ILE A 137 5.41 13.38 4.12
C ILE A 137 4.73 12.12 4.69
N VAL A 138 4.95 10.95 4.09
CA VAL A 138 4.40 9.68 4.57
C VAL A 138 4.88 9.36 5.98
N MET A 139 6.17 9.57 6.28
CA MET A 139 6.72 9.35 7.63
C MET A 139 6.10 10.29 8.66
N ILE A 140 5.91 11.58 8.33
CA ILE A 140 5.22 12.54 9.19
C ILE A 140 3.78 12.12 9.44
N LEU A 141 3.06 11.71 8.39
CA LEU A 141 1.70 11.19 8.51
C LEU A 141 1.63 9.93 9.38
N TRP A 142 2.63 9.05 9.28
CA TRP A 142 2.72 7.85 10.12
C TRP A 142 2.91 8.20 11.60
N PHE A 143 3.82 9.11 11.94
CA PHE A 143 4.04 9.49 13.34
C PHE A 143 2.87 10.28 13.95
N THR A 144 2.10 10.99 13.14
CA THR A 144 0.94 11.77 13.60
C THR A 144 -0.35 10.96 13.66
N THR A 145 -0.60 10.09 12.69
CA THR A 145 -1.87 9.36 12.54
C THR A 145 -1.76 7.86 12.81
N GLY A 146 -0.57 7.27 12.68
CA GLY A 146 -0.38 5.81 12.75
C GLY A 146 -0.76 5.20 14.10
N LYS A 147 -0.68 5.96 15.20
CA LYS A 147 -1.13 5.50 16.53
C LYS A 147 -2.64 5.32 16.64
N SER A 148 -3.41 6.01 15.79
CA SER A 148 -4.87 5.92 15.76
C SER A 148 -5.38 4.90 14.72
N PHE A 149 -4.50 4.19 14.01
CA PHE A 149 -4.90 3.22 13.00
C PHE A 149 -5.07 1.84 13.65
N ARG A 150 -6.32 1.36 13.71
CA ARG A 150 -6.65 -0.02 14.09
C ARG A 150 -6.88 -0.79 12.79
N GLY A 151 -5.98 -1.72 12.48
CA GLY A 151 -6.13 -2.55 11.28
C GLY A 151 -7.50 -3.23 11.23
N PRO A 152 -7.96 -3.66 10.04
CA PRO A 152 -9.28 -4.26 9.89
C PRO A 152 -9.43 -5.50 10.77
N ASP A 153 -10.57 -5.61 11.46
CA ASP A 153 -10.93 -6.81 12.23
C ASP A 153 -11.13 -7.97 11.26
N VAL A 154 -10.12 -8.86 11.21
CA VAL A 154 -10.18 -10.09 10.42
C VAL A 154 -10.79 -11.16 11.32
N ASP A 155 -12.02 -11.56 11.03
CA ASP A 155 -12.68 -12.69 11.69
C ASP A 155 -12.02 -14.01 11.26
N VAL A 156 -10.99 -14.39 12.01
CA VAL A 156 -10.19 -15.59 11.77
C VAL A 156 -11.06 -16.84 11.94
N GLU A 157 -12.05 -16.80 12.83
CA GLU A 157 -12.96 -17.91 13.12
C GLU A 157 -13.90 -18.15 11.94
N ALA A 158 -14.41 -17.09 11.32
CA ALA A 158 -15.16 -17.21 10.07
C ALA A 158 -14.31 -17.76 8.93
N ILE A 159 -13.04 -17.33 8.82
CA ILE A 159 -12.12 -17.87 7.80
C ILE A 159 -11.83 -19.35 8.05
N GLU A 160 -11.63 -19.75 9.30
CA GLU A 160 -11.42 -21.15 9.69
C GLU A 160 -12.69 -22.00 9.51
N ALA A 161 -13.87 -21.44 9.80
CA ALA A 161 -15.16 -22.11 9.58
C ALA A 161 -15.44 -22.32 8.08
N LEU A 162 -15.12 -21.34 7.24
CA LEU A 162 -15.19 -21.47 5.77
C LEU A 162 -14.18 -22.49 5.23
N ALA A 163 -12.99 -22.58 5.83
CA ALA A 163 -12.01 -23.61 5.51
C ALA A 163 -12.45 -25.01 5.98
N ALA A 164 -13.10 -25.11 7.14
CA ALA A 164 -13.67 -26.35 7.66
C ALA A 164 -14.87 -26.83 6.81
N ALA A 165 -15.67 -25.90 6.28
CA ALA A 165 -16.76 -26.17 5.35
C ALA A 165 -16.30 -26.61 3.94
N GLY A 166 -14.98 -26.70 3.70
CA GLY A 166 -14.42 -27.16 2.42
C GLY A 166 -14.52 -26.14 1.28
N LEU A 167 -14.97 -24.93 1.57
CA LEU A 167 -15.02 -23.81 0.61
C LEU A 167 -13.65 -23.11 0.47
N VAL A 168 -12.74 -23.33 1.43
CA VAL A 168 -11.33 -22.93 1.38
C VAL A 168 -10.46 -24.16 1.68
N GLY A 169 -9.36 -24.35 0.93
CA GLY A 169 -8.56 -25.58 0.96
C GLY A 169 -8.10 -25.98 2.37
N ARG A 170 -8.30 -27.26 2.73
CA ARG A 170 -7.98 -27.88 4.03
C ARG A 170 -6.61 -27.45 4.57
N GLY A 171 -6.60 -26.60 5.60
CA GLY A 171 -5.40 -26.14 6.32
C GLY A 171 -5.40 -26.55 7.78
N ARG A 172 -4.21 -26.87 8.31
CA ARG A 172 -3.97 -27.23 9.72
C ARG A 172 -4.34 -26.07 10.65
N LYS A 173 -4.88 -26.40 11.83
CA LYS A 173 -5.23 -25.46 12.91
C LYS A 173 -4.08 -24.47 13.20
N PHE A 174 -4.40 -23.18 13.24
CA PHE A 174 -3.50 -22.13 13.72
C PHE A 174 -3.37 -22.20 15.25
N SER A 175 -2.58 -23.14 15.78
CA SER A 175 -2.22 -23.14 17.20
C SER A 175 -0.97 -22.29 17.41
N GLY A 176 -1.10 -20.99 17.69
CA GLY A 176 0.07 -20.20 18.07
C GLY A 176 -0.04 -18.68 18.08
N VAL A 177 -1.20 -18.08 17.79
CA VAL A 177 -1.38 -16.63 17.93
C VAL A 177 -2.50 -16.40 18.93
N GLU A 178 -2.13 -16.21 20.19
CA GLU A 178 -3.06 -15.82 21.24
C GLU A 178 -3.41 -14.34 21.04
N TRP A 179 -4.60 -14.09 20.49
CA TRP A 179 -5.10 -12.75 20.23
C TRP A 179 -5.50 -12.10 21.56
N ARG A 180 -4.84 -10.98 21.89
CA ARG A 180 -5.19 -10.19 23.07
C ARG A 180 -6.31 -9.24 22.66
N ALA A 181 -7.54 -9.54 23.06
CA ALA A 181 -8.69 -8.67 22.82
C ALA A 181 -8.38 -7.23 23.30
N PRO A 182 -8.80 -6.19 22.56
CA PRO A 182 -8.67 -4.82 23.04
C PRO A 182 -9.45 -4.69 24.35
N LYS A 183 -8.80 -4.15 25.39
CA LYS A 183 -9.46 -3.87 26.65
C LYS A 183 -10.57 -2.84 26.39
N GLU A 184 -11.78 -3.20 26.81
CA GLU A 184 -12.88 -2.26 26.96
C GLU A 184 -12.57 -1.40 28.19
N ASP A 185 -12.24 -0.13 27.97
CA ASP A 185 -12.20 0.93 28.97
C ASP A 185 -13.31 1.93 28.64
#